data_AF-A0A2K5UDB8-F1
#
_entry.id   AF-A0A2K5UDB8-F1
#
_cell.length_a   1.000
_cell.length_b   1.000
_cell.length_c   1.000
_cell.angle_alpha   90.00
_cell.angle_beta   90.00
_cell.angle_gamma   90.00
#
_symmetry.space_group_name_H-M   'P 1'
#
loop_
_entity.id
_entity.type
_entity.pdbx_description
1 polymer ?
#
loop_
_entity_poly.entity_id
_entity_poly.type
_entity_poly.pdbx_seq_one_letter_code
_entity_poly.pdbx_strand_id
1 'polypeptide(L)'
;MGLWILAILTILVYSTAAKFSKQSWGLENEALIVRCPRQGKSSYIVDWYYSQTNKSIPTQERNRVFASGQLLKFLPAEVADSGIYTCIVRSPTFNRTGYANVTIYKKQPDCNVPDYLMYSTVSGSEKNSKIYCPTIDLYNWTAPLEWFKNCQALQGSRYKAHKSFLVIDNVMTDDAGDYTCKFIHNENGANYSVTATRSFTVKDEQGFSRFPVIRAPAHNETKEVEIGENTNLTCSACFGKGAQFLATVQWQLNGNKITDFSEPRIQQEEGQNQSFSNGLACVNTVLRIADVKEEDLLLRYDCLALNLHGLRRHTIRLSRKNPIDHQSTYCIIAVCSVLLMLINVLVIILKTFWIEATLLWRDIAKPYKTRNDGKLYDAYVIYPRNYTSSTDGASRVEYFVHQILPDVLENKCGYTLCIYGRDMLPGEDVVTAVETNIRKSRRHIFILTPQITHSEEFAYEQEVALHSALIQNDSKVILIEMEALSELDMLQAEALQDSLRHLMEVQGTIKWREDHVANKRSLNSKFWKHVRYQMPVPSKMPRKASSLTSLAAQKQ
;
A
#
# COMPACT_ATOMS: atom_id res chain seq x y z
N MET A 1 -35.66 -76.71 5.26
CA MET A 1 -34.77 -75.68 5.83
C MET A 1 -33.32 -76.15 6.07
N GLY A 2 -32.89 -77.34 5.62
CA GLY A 2 -31.54 -77.88 5.89
C GLY A 2 -30.50 -77.71 4.77
N LEU A 3 -30.91 -77.60 3.50
CA LEU A 3 -29.98 -77.53 2.36
C LEU A 3 -29.35 -76.14 2.14
N TRP A 4 -30.05 -75.06 2.53
CA TRP A 4 -29.52 -73.70 2.40
C TRP A 4 -28.46 -73.36 3.45
N ILE A 5 -28.52 -73.99 4.63
CA ILE A 5 -27.55 -73.78 5.73
C ILE A 5 -26.19 -74.40 5.39
N LEU A 6 -26.19 -75.56 4.70
CA LEU A 6 -24.97 -76.22 4.23
C LEU A 6 -24.25 -75.42 3.11
N ALA A 7 -25.00 -74.80 2.20
CA ALA A 7 -24.42 -73.93 1.17
C ALA A 7 -23.82 -72.64 1.74
N ILE A 8 -24.47 -72.04 2.76
CA ILE A 8 -23.95 -70.85 3.43
C ILE A 8 -22.69 -71.17 4.24
N LEU A 9 -22.63 -72.33 4.90
CA LEU A 9 -21.43 -72.81 5.61
C LEU A 9 -20.25 -73.09 4.65
N THR A 10 -20.48 -73.68 3.48
CA THR A 10 -19.40 -73.93 2.51
C THR A 10 -18.88 -72.64 1.86
N ILE A 11 -19.74 -71.64 1.62
CA ILE A 11 -19.36 -70.32 1.09
C ILE A 11 -18.59 -69.48 2.13
N LEU A 12 -18.95 -69.56 3.42
CA LEU A 12 -18.23 -68.90 4.52
C LEU A 12 -16.85 -69.54 4.81
N VAL A 13 -16.72 -70.86 4.64
CA VAL A 13 -15.43 -71.56 4.79
C VAL A 13 -14.48 -71.19 3.64
N TYR A 14 -14.96 -71.06 2.41
CA TYR A 14 -14.14 -70.59 1.29
C TYR A 14 -13.69 -69.12 1.46
N SER A 15 -14.57 -68.28 2.04
CA SER A 15 -14.31 -66.84 2.26
C SER A 15 -13.34 -66.55 3.42
N THR A 16 -13.18 -67.47 4.38
CA THR A 16 -12.22 -67.31 5.50
C THR A 16 -10.82 -67.84 5.17
N ALA A 17 -10.71 -68.82 4.28
CA ALA A 17 -9.41 -69.32 3.78
C ALA A 17 -8.66 -68.28 2.93
N ALA A 18 -9.38 -67.51 2.11
CA ALA A 18 -8.80 -66.46 1.26
C ALA A 18 -8.15 -65.30 2.05
N LYS A 19 -8.63 -65.00 3.26
CA LYS A 19 -8.09 -63.90 4.10
C LYS A 19 -6.71 -64.19 4.72
N PHE A 20 -6.23 -65.43 4.72
CA PHE A 20 -4.99 -65.82 5.39
C PHE A 20 -4.04 -66.65 4.52
N SER A 21 -4.17 -66.48 3.20
CA SER A 21 -3.22 -66.99 2.21
C SER A 21 -2.24 -65.89 1.80
N LYS A 22 -0.93 -66.14 1.88
CA LYS A 22 0.10 -65.21 1.39
C LYS A 22 0.88 -65.87 0.26
N GLN A 23 0.99 -65.18 -0.87
CA GLN A 23 1.82 -65.62 -1.99
C GLN A 23 3.30 -65.36 -1.69
N SER A 24 4.16 -66.30 -2.06
CA SER A 24 5.61 -66.20 -1.96
C SER A 24 6.21 -66.88 -3.19
N TRP A 25 7.30 -66.34 -3.70
CA TRP A 25 7.95 -66.86 -4.90
C TRP A 25 9.46 -66.81 -4.77
N GLY A 26 10.12 -67.62 -5.57
CA GLY A 26 11.58 -67.68 -5.65
C GLY A 26 12.04 -68.28 -6.97
N LEU A 27 13.35 -68.24 -7.20
CA LEU A 27 13.97 -68.88 -8.35
C LEU A 27 14.54 -70.25 -7.98
N GLU A 28 14.54 -71.16 -8.94
CA GLU A 28 15.21 -72.45 -8.85
C GLU A 28 16.71 -72.25 -8.54
N ASN A 29 17.27 -73.11 -7.68
CA ASN A 29 18.66 -73.08 -7.21
C ASN A 29 19.02 -71.92 -6.26
N GLU A 30 18.05 -71.11 -5.85
CA GLU A 30 18.22 -70.11 -4.81
C GLU A 30 17.65 -70.56 -3.46
N ALA A 31 18.13 -69.95 -2.37
CA ALA A 31 17.49 -70.13 -1.08
C ALA A 31 16.17 -69.33 -1.04
N LEU A 32 15.11 -69.97 -0.57
CA LEU A 32 13.83 -69.31 -0.31
C LEU A 32 13.43 -69.57 1.14
N ILE A 33 13.15 -68.50 1.89
CA ILE A 33 12.62 -68.58 3.25
C ILE A 33 11.24 -67.93 3.28
N VAL A 34 10.24 -68.71 3.69
CA VAL A 34 8.84 -68.30 3.75
C VAL A 34 8.39 -68.24 5.20
N ARG A 35 7.91 -67.06 5.62
CA ARG A 35 7.34 -66.88 6.95
C ARG A 35 5.87 -67.28 6.98
N CYS A 36 5.44 -67.98 8.03
CA CYS A 36 4.04 -68.28 8.27
C CYS A 36 3.19 -66.99 8.25
N PRO A 37 2.09 -66.92 7.47
CA PRO A 37 1.24 -65.72 7.40
C PRO A 37 0.58 -65.38 8.74
N ARG A 38 0.38 -66.38 9.59
CA ARG A 38 -0.12 -66.20 10.96
C ARG A 38 1.03 -65.89 11.89
N GLN A 39 1.03 -64.69 12.44
CA GLN A 39 1.97 -64.31 13.49
C GLN A 39 1.49 -64.84 14.85
N GLY A 40 2.43 -65.37 15.62
CA GLY A 40 2.26 -65.81 17.00
C GLY A 40 3.40 -65.31 17.87
N LYS A 41 3.29 -65.50 19.20
CA LYS A 41 4.42 -65.27 20.11
C LYS A 41 5.58 -66.20 19.72
N SER A 42 6.82 -65.79 19.96
CA SER A 42 8.02 -66.58 19.66
C SER A 42 8.05 -67.94 20.37
N SER A 43 7.33 -68.07 21.50
CA SER A 43 7.22 -69.31 22.28
C SER A 43 6.21 -70.32 21.72
N TYR A 44 5.45 -69.98 20.68
CA TYR A 44 4.44 -70.88 20.11
C TYR A 44 5.06 -71.86 19.12
N ILE A 45 4.64 -73.12 19.21
CA ILE A 45 5.04 -74.18 18.29
C ILE A 45 4.31 -73.97 16.97
N VAL A 46 5.04 -74.11 15.85
CA VAL A 46 4.49 -73.96 14.51
C VAL A 46 4.81 -75.21 13.72
N ASP A 47 3.75 -75.85 13.23
CA ASP A 47 3.83 -77.05 12.42
C ASP A 47 3.49 -76.73 10.97
N TRP A 48 4.26 -77.31 10.05
CA TRP A 48 4.10 -77.09 8.63
C TRP A 48 3.68 -78.37 7.92
N TYR A 49 2.79 -78.23 6.94
CA TYR A 49 2.27 -79.35 6.15
C TYR A 49 2.25 -78.97 4.66
N TYR A 50 2.55 -79.90 3.78
CA TYR A 50 2.32 -79.73 2.35
C TYR A 50 0.85 -80.02 2.05
N SER A 51 0.07 -78.99 1.66
CA SER A 51 -1.40 -79.06 1.66
C SER A 51 -1.97 -80.13 0.73
N GLN A 52 -1.31 -80.43 -0.40
CA GLN A 52 -1.80 -81.42 -1.37
C GLN A 52 -1.73 -82.86 -0.84
N THR A 53 -0.68 -83.19 -0.09
CA THR A 53 -0.46 -84.56 0.43
C THR A 53 -0.77 -84.70 1.92
N ASN A 54 -1.03 -83.56 2.58
CA ASN A 54 -1.17 -83.43 4.03
C ASN A 54 0.00 -84.03 4.84
N LYS A 55 1.20 -84.13 4.22
CA LYS A 55 2.42 -84.61 4.88
C LYS A 55 3.05 -83.49 5.69
N SER A 56 3.51 -83.79 6.90
CA SER A 56 4.24 -82.83 7.73
C SER A 56 5.62 -82.56 7.14
N ILE A 57 6.02 -81.28 7.13
CA ILE A 57 7.36 -80.87 6.72
C ILE A 57 8.34 -81.23 7.84
N PRO A 58 9.50 -81.85 7.53
CA PRO A 58 10.51 -82.17 8.53
C PRO A 58 11.05 -80.92 9.24
N THR A 59 11.44 -81.08 10.50
CA THR A 59 12.12 -80.01 11.28
C THR A 59 13.63 -80.19 11.33
N GLN A 60 14.18 -81.30 10.82
CA GLN A 60 15.62 -81.51 10.81
C GLN A 60 16.28 -80.73 9.67
N GLU A 61 17.32 -79.98 10.02
CA GLU A 61 18.08 -79.10 9.12
C GLU A 61 18.87 -79.84 8.03
N ARG A 62 19.00 -81.16 8.12
CA ARG A 62 19.63 -82.01 7.09
C ARG A 62 18.80 -82.16 5.81
N ASN A 63 17.50 -81.85 5.88
CA ASN A 63 16.61 -81.98 4.73
C ASN A 63 16.72 -80.73 3.84
N ARG A 64 16.55 -80.87 2.52
CA ARG A 64 16.56 -79.74 1.58
C ARG A 64 15.41 -78.75 1.85
N VAL A 65 14.23 -79.27 2.16
CA VAL A 65 13.04 -78.50 2.57
C VAL A 65 12.70 -78.86 4.01
N PHE A 66 12.75 -77.88 4.90
CA PHE A 66 12.48 -78.08 6.31
C PHE A 66 11.89 -76.84 6.97
N ALA A 67 11.24 -77.04 8.12
CA ALA A 67 10.64 -76.00 8.92
C ALA A 67 11.46 -75.73 10.19
N SER A 68 11.78 -74.45 10.42
CA SER A 68 12.39 -73.93 11.64
C SER A 68 11.43 -72.94 12.29
N GLY A 69 10.51 -73.45 13.11
CA GLY A 69 9.46 -72.66 13.75
C GLY A 69 8.57 -71.94 12.74
N GLN A 70 8.53 -70.61 12.80
CA GLN A 70 7.71 -69.79 11.89
C GLN A 70 8.24 -69.69 10.45
N LEU A 71 9.42 -70.25 10.17
CA LEU A 71 10.11 -70.16 8.88
C LEU A 71 10.13 -71.52 8.20
N LEU A 72 9.59 -71.59 6.99
CA LEU A 72 9.77 -72.71 6.06
C LEU A 72 10.94 -72.38 5.13
N LYS A 73 11.96 -73.23 5.09
CA LYS A 73 13.21 -73.01 4.35
C LYS A 73 13.34 -74.01 3.19
N PHE A 74 13.74 -73.52 2.03
CA PHE A 74 14.04 -74.29 0.83
C PHE A 74 15.49 -74.01 0.43
N LEU A 75 16.39 -74.97 0.65
CA LEU A 75 17.84 -74.78 0.55
C LEU A 75 18.49 -75.88 -0.33
N PRO A 76 18.54 -75.73 -1.66
CA PRO A 76 17.88 -74.71 -2.47
C PRO A 76 16.43 -75.07 -2.85
N ALA A 77 15.72 -74.11 -3.41
CA ALA A 77 14.38 -74.28 -3.98
C ALA A 77 14.42 -74.98 -5.35
N GLU A 78 13.49 -75.92 -5.56
CA GLU A 78 13.28 -76.61 -6.84
C GLU A 78 11.86 -76.32 -7.35
N VAL A 79 11.65 -76.29 -8.67
CA VAL A 79 10.33 -76.03 -9.27
C VAL A 79 9.26 -77.01 -8.77
N ALA A 80 9.66 -78.25 -8.51
CA ALA A 80 8.80 -79.32 -7.99
C ALA A 80 8.26 -79.04 -6.57
N ASP A 81 8.88 -78.11 -5.82
CA ASP A 81 8.41 -77.70 -4.51
C ASP A 81 7.27 -76.67 -4.59
N SER A 82 6.83 -76.26 -5.79
CA SER A 82 5.73 -75.31 -5.94
C SER A 82 4.42 -75.90 -5.43
N GLY A 83 3.75 -75.18 -4.54
CA GLY A 83 2.47 -75.61 -3.98
C GLY A 83 2.04 -74.80 -2.77
N ILE A 84 0.96 -75.26 -2.15
CA ILE A 84 0.41 -74.62 -0.95
C ILE A 84 0.97 -75.33 0.28
N TYR A 85 1.52 -74.55 1.20
CA TYR A 85 2.04 -75.01 2.49
C TYR A 85 1.17 -74.45 3.60
N THR A 86 0.62 -75.33 4.42
CA THR A 86 -0.19 -74.96 5.59
C THR A 86 0.73 -74.82 6.81
N CYS A 87 0.70 -73.67 7.48
CA CYS A 87 1.30 -73.50 8.81
C CYS A 87 0.22 -73.45 9.89
N ILE A 88 0.42 -74.19 10.98
CA ILE A 88 -0.48 -74.22 12.13
C ILE A 88 0.30 -73.71 13.34
N VAL A 89 -0.06 -72.51 13.80
CA VAL A 89 0.48 -71.93 15.02
C VAL A 89 -0.35 -72.43 16.20
N ARG A 90 0.29 -73.22 17.08
CA ARG A 90 -0.33 -73.80 18.26
C ARG A 90 -0.06 -72.93 19.48
N SER A 91 -1.13 -72.41 20.07
CA SER A 91 -1.09 -71.75 21.38
C SER A 91 -1.85 -72.60 22.40
N PRO A 92 -1.63 -72.39 23.72
CA PRO A 92 -2.34 -73.15 24.74
C PRO A 92 -3.87 -73.05 24.68
N THR A 93 -4.41 -71.98 24.08
CA THR A 93 -5.85 -71.66 24.09
C THR A 93 -6.50 -71.69 22.71
N PHE A 94 -5.73 -71.65 21.62
CA PHE A 94 -6.27 -71.67 20.26
C PHE A 94 -5.23 -72.13 19.24
N ASN A 95 -5.71 -72.64 18.10
CA ASN A 95 -4.88 -72.94 16.93
C ASN A 95 -5.19 -71.93 15.81
N ARG A 96 -4.15 -71.39 15.19
CA ARG A 96 -4.29 -70.49 14.03
C ARG A 96 -3.63 -71.11 12.81
N THR A 97 -4.43 -71.34 11.78
CA THR A 97 -3.96 -71.84 10.50
C THR A 97 -3.70 -70.68 9.53
N GLY A 98 -2.59 -70.77 8.80
CA GLY A 98 -2.24 -69.90 7.68
C GLY A 98 -1.80 -70.72 6.47
N TYR A 99 -1.91 -70.13 5.28
CA TYR A 99 -1.57 -70.79 4.03
C TYR A 99 -0.51 -69.97 3.29
N ALA A 100 0.61 -70.60 2.94
CA ALA A 100 1.63 -69.99 2.09
C ALA A 100 1.53 -70.61 0.69
N ASN A 101 1.16 -69.81 -0.30
CA ASN A 101 1.18 -70.24 -1.69
C ASN A 101 2.57 -69.97 -2.27
N VAL A 102 3.37 -71.03 -2.43
CA VAL A 102 4.78 -70.95 -2.86
C VAL A 102 4.88 -71.33 -4.33
N THR A 103 5.49 -70.47 -5.14
CA THR A 103 5.73 -70.73 -6.56
C THR A 103 7.20 -70.52 -6.90
N ILE A 104 7.86 -71.56 -7.40
CA ILE A 104 9.28 -71.53 -7.73
C ILE A 104 9.45 -71.57 -9.24
N TYR A 105 10.16 -70.59 -9.77
CA TYR A 105 10.31 -70.37 -11.20
C TYR A 105 11.68 -70.78 -11.69
N LYS A 106 11.74 -71.34 -12.91
CA LYS A 106 13.01 -71.54 -13.60
C LYS A 106 13.62 -70.19 -13.93
N LYS A 107 14.92 -70.04 -13.70
CA LYS A 107 15.66 -68.86 -14.14
C LYS A 107 15.62 -68.79 -15.67
N GLN A 108 15.07 -67.70 -16.19
CA GLN A 108 15.05 -67.45 -17.64
C GLN A 108 16.45 -67.02 -18.12
N PRO A 109 16.82 -67.32 -19.37
CA PRO A 109 18.09 -66.85 -19.95
C PRO A 109 18.08 -65.35 -20.24
N ASP A 110 16.89 -64.74 -20.35
CA ASP A 110 16.74 -63.30 -20.51
C ASP A 110 17.14 -62.57 -19.22
N CYS A 111 17.76 -61.42 -19.39
CA CYS A 111 18.17 -60.52 -18.32
C CYS A 111 16.96 -59.85 -17.66
N ASN A 112 15.90 -59.59 -18.43
CA ASN A 112 14.74 -58.86 -17.95
C ASN A 112 13.94 -59.74 -16.98
N VAL A 113 13.90 -59.32 -15.72
CA VAL A 113 13.08 -59.98 -14.69
C VAL A 113 11.62 -59.62 -14.97
N PRO A 114 10.71 -60.58 -15.15
CA PRO A 114 9.29 -60.27 -15.36
C PRO A 114 8.64 -59.60 -14.14
N ASP A 115 7.66 -58.73 -14.37
CA ASP A 115 6.94 -57.98 -13.31
C ASP A 115 6.40 -58.85 -12.17
N TYR A 116 5.92 -60.07 -12.48
CA TYR A 116 5.38 -60.99 -11.47
C TYR A 116 6.44 -61.57 -10.52
N LEU A 117 7.73 -61.43 -10.84
CA LEU A 117 8.85 -61.79 -9.96
C LEU A 117 9.39 -60.58 -9.20
N MET A 118 8.96 -59.36 -9.53
CA MET A 118 9.42 -58.14 -8.89
C MET A 118 8.66 -57.85 -7.59
N TYR A 119 9.38 -57.27 -6.63
CA TYR A 119 8.78 -56.69 -5.43
C TYR A 119 8.27 -55.26 -5.70
N SER A 120 7.46 -54.74 -4.76
CA SER A 120 6.83 -53.43 -4.87
C SER A 120 7.80 -52.31 -5.29
N THR A 121 7.40 -51.54 -6.30
CA THR A 121 8.13 -50.38 -6.81
C THR A 121 8.38 -49.35 -5.70
N VAL A 122 9.59 -48.78 -5.69
CA VAL A 122 9.98 -47.70 -4.79
C VAL A 122 10.26 -46.43 -5.59
N SER A 123 9.94 -45.28 -5.02
CA SER A 123 10.23 -43.99 -5.63
C SER A 123 11.28 -43.25 -4.81
N GLY A 124 12.29 -42.69 -5.47
CA GLY A 124 13.32 -41.86 -4.84
C GLY A 124 13.40 -40.45 -5.41
N SER A 125 14.14 -39.62 -4.70
CA SER A 125 14.53 -38.26 -5.09
C SER A 125 15.95 -37.98 -4.57
N GLU A 126 16.51 -36.81 -4.83
CA GLU A 126 17.82 -36.43 -4.27
C GLU A 126 17.85 -36.53 -2.74
N LYS A 127 16.74 -36.22 -2.04
CA LYS A 127 16.65 -36.35 -0.57
C LYS A 127 16.40 -37.77 -0.09
N ASN A 128 15.88 -38.66 -0.94
CA ASN A 128 15.56 -40.04 -0.59
C ASN A 128 15.97 -41.01 -1.68
N SER A 129 17.27 -41.34 -1.72
CA SER A 129 17.88 -42.15 -2.76
C SER A 129 18.17 -43.59 -2.34
N LYS A 130 17.40 -44.13 -1.38
CA LYS A 130 17.64 -45.46 -0.80
C LYS A 130 16.78 -46.54 -1.43
N ILE A 131 17.41 -47.59 -1.96
CA ILE A 131 16.75 -48.79 -2.46
C ILE A 131 17.05 -49.95 -1.50
N TYR A 132 16.04 -50.41 -0.75
CA TYR A 132 16.18 -51.55 0.16
C TYR A 132 16.12 -52.87 -0.61
N CYS A 133 16.88 -53.87 -0.17
CA CYS A 133 16.80 -55.22 -0.71
C CYS A 133 15.56 -55.95 -0.14
N PRO A 134 14.63 -56.46 -0.96
CA PRO A 134 13.45 -57.18 -0.47
C PRO A 134 13.81 -58.43 0.34
N THR A 135 12.96 -58.76 1.32
CA THR A 135 12.95 -60.03 2.09
C THR A 135 14.24 -60.45 2.79
N ILE A 136 15.30 -59.66 2.69
CA ILE A 136 16.64 -59.92 3.22
C ILE A 136 16.64 -60.21 4.74
N ASP A 137 15.72 -59.60 5.49
CA ASP A 137 15.59 -59.79 6.94
C ASP A 137 15.16 -61.21 7.35
N LEU A 138 14.74 -62.05 6.39
CA LEU A 138 14.42 -63.47 6.63
C LEU A 138 15.65 -64.37 6.60
N TYR A 139 16.76 -63.89 6.05
CA TYR A 139 17.95 -64.67 5.77
C TYR A 139 19.06 -64.31 6.75
N ASN A 140 19.97 -65.26 6.98
CA ASN A 140 21.24 -65.00 7.63
C ASN A 140 22.27 -64.60 6.57
N TRP A 141 22.60 -63.31 6.49
CA TRP A 141 23.45 -62.72 5.45
C TRP A 141 24.54 -61.84 6.05
N THR A 142 25.58 -61.53 5.27
CA THR A 142 26.67 -60.62 5.67
C THR A 142 26.90 -59.57 4.58
N ALA A 143 27.25 -58.35 4.96
CA ALA A 143 27.54 -57.25 4.03
C ALA A 143 28.94 -57.38 3.38
N PRO A 144 29.18 -56.77 2.20
CA PRO A 144 28.26 -55.98 1.38
C PRO A 144 27.42 -56.82 0.42
N LEU A 145 26.30 -56.25 -0.04
CA LEU A 145 25.44 -56.81 -1.06
C LEU A 145 25.96 -56.48 -2.47
N GLU A 146 25.80 -57.42 -3.40
CA GLU A 146 26.02 -57.15 -4.82
C GLU A 146 24.74 -56.54 -5.41
N TRP A 147 24.87 -55.42 -6.11
CA TRP A 147 23.74 -54.74 -6.76
C TRP A 147 23.92 -54.66 -8.26
N PHE A 148 22.83 -54.91 -8.98
CA PHE A 148 22.77 -54.90 -10.44
C PHE A 148 21.62 -54.01 -10.90
N LYS A 149 21.81 -53.34 -12.03
CA LYS A 149 20.76 -52.65 -12.78
C LYS A 149 20.78 -53.18 -14.21
N ASN A 150 19.66 -53.69 -14.70
CA ASN A 150 19.57 -54.27 -16.05
C ASN A 150 20.69 -55.30 -16.33
N CYS A 151 20.95 -56.19 -15.38
CA CYS A 151 22.02 -57.22 -15.35
C CYS A 151 23.47 -56.74 -15.41
N GLN A 152 23.72 -55.45 -15.27
CA GLN A 152 25.07 -54.92 -15.13
C GLN A 152 25.33 -54.64 -13.65
N ALA A 153 26.46 -55.15 -13.14
CA ALA A 153 26.90 -54.84 -11.78
C ALA A 153 27.09 -53.33 -11.68
N LEU A 154 26.52 -52.71 -10.66
CA LEU A 154 26.66 -51.27 -10.46
C LEU A 154 28.13 -50.92 -10.18
N GLN A 155 28.66 -50.00 -10.98
CA GLN A 155 30.02 -49.49 -10.86
C GLN A 155 29.99 -47.97 -10.70
N GLY A 156 30.92 -47.43 -9.91
CA GLY A 156 31.09 -45.99 -9.72
C GLY A 156 30.84 -45.52 -8.28
N SER A 157 31.52 -44.43 -7.90
CA SER A 157 31.52 -43.87 -6.54
C SER A 157 30.17 -43.35 -6.05
N ARG A 158 29.23 -43.09 -6.98
CA ARG A 158 27.87 -42.64 -6.69
C ARG A 158 26.95 -43.73 -6.14
N TYR A 159 27.28 -45.01 -6.37
CA TYR A 159 26.50 -46.14 -5.92
C TYR A 159 27.15 -46.75 -4.68
N LYS A 160 26.53 -46.54 -3.51
CA LYS A 160 27.07 -46.97 -2.22
C LYS A 160 26.16 -48.03 -1.59
N ALA A 161 26.58 -49.27 -1.65
CA ALA A 161 25.91 -50.36 -0.94
C ALA A 161 26.20 -50.22 0.57
N HIS A 162 25.15 -50.06 1.38
CA HIS A 162 25.27 -49.99 2.83
C HIS A 162 24.22 -50.86 3.52
N LYS A 163 24.68 -51.86 4.29
CA LYS A 163 23.82 -52.86 4.94
C LYS A 163 22.87 -53.49 3.90
N SER A 164 21.57 -53.39 4.11
CA SER A 164 20.52 -53.97 3.28
C SER A 164 20.01 -53.03 2.18
N PHE A 165 20.62 -51.87 1.96
CA PHE A 165 20.17 -50.91 0.97
C PHE A 165 21.30 -50.33 0.12
N LEU A 166 20.94 -49.87 -1.08
CA LEU A 166 21.78 -49.08 -1.97
C LEU A 166 21.45 -47.61 -1.80
N VAL A 167 22.47 -46.77 -1.67
CA VAL A 167 22.37 -45.30 -1.74
C VAL A 167 22.88 -44.86 -3.11
N ILE A 168 22.09 -44.05 -3.80
CA ILE A 168 22.48 -43.41 -5.07
C ILE A 168 22.72 -41.93 -4.80
N ASP A 169 23.96 -41.46 -4.90
CA ASP A 169 24.27 -40.03 -4.81
C ASP A 169 23.89 -39.33 -6.12
N ASN A 170 23.29 -38.14 -6.03
CA ASN A 170 22.80 -37.33 -7.16
C ASN A 170 21.91 -38.11 -8.13
N VAL A 171 20.72 -38.51 -7.66
CA VAL A 171 19.75 -39.29 -8.44
C VAL A 171 19.28 -38.50 -9.66
N MET A 172 19.43 -39.08 -10.85
CA MET A 172 18.96 -38.52 -12.13
C MET A 172 17.80 -39.36 -12.70
N THR A 173 17.02 -38.81 -13.64
CA THR A 173 15.94 -39.55 -14.32
C THR A 173 16.41 -40.87 -14.94
N ASP A 174 17.66 -40.90 -15.43
CA ASP A 174 18.30 -42.09 -16.01
C ASP A 174 18.56 -43.20 -14.98
N ASP A 175 18.52 -42.88 -13.68
CA ASP A 175 18.63 -43.88 -12.62
C ASP A 175 17.36 -44.70 -12.41
N ALA A 176 16.24 -44.32 -13.04
CA ALA A 176 15.05 -45.17 -13.10
C ALA A 176 15.37 -46.52 -13.77
N GLY A 177 14.72 -47.58 -13.28
CA GLY A 177 14.89 -48.94 -13.78
C GLY A 177 14.81 -50.00 -12.69
N ASP A 178 15.14 -51.24 -13.06
CA ASP A 178 15.00 -52.39 -12.17
C ASP A 178 16.32 -52.75 -11.50
N TYR A 179 16.30 -52.73 -10.16
CA TYR A 179 17.46 -52.98 -9.32
C TYR A 179 17.33 -54.36 -8.70
N THR A 180 18.36 -55.19 -8.92
CA THR A 180 18.47 -56.52 -8.35
C THR A 180 19.57 -56.53 -7.29
N CYS A 181 19.23 -56.90 -6.06
CA CYS A 181 20.21 -57.22 -5.04
C CYS A 181 20.47 -58.72 -5.04
N LYS A 182 21.73 -59.10 -4.89
CA LYS A 182 22.19 -60.48 -4.73
C LYS A 182 22.99 -60.59 -3.44
N PHE A 183 22.67 -61.60 -2.64
CA PHE A 183 23.36 -61.89 -1.39
C PHE A 183 23.42 -63.39 -1.14
N ILE A 184 24.24 -63.77 -0.16
CA ILE A 184 24.41 -65.15 0.26
C ILE A 184 23.72 -65.35 1.60
N HIS A 185 22.84 -66.34 1.65
CA HIS A 185 22.32 -66.89 2.88
C HIS A 185 23.24 -68.01 3.38
N ASN A 186 23.76 -67.87 4.59
CA ASN A 186 24.54 -68.91 5.26
C ASN A 186 23.64 -69.71 6.22
N GLU A 187 23.57 -71.02 6.01
CA GLU A 187 22.92 -71.97 6.91
C GLU A 187 23.91 -73.10 7.22
N ASN A 188 24.33 -73.22 8.48
CA ASN A 188 25.27 -74.26 8.95
C ASN A 188 26.55 -74.37 8.12
N GLY A 189 27.10 -73.24 7.66
CA GLY A 189 28.31 -73.22 6.84
C GLY A 189 28.08 -73.45 5.33
N ALA A 190 26.87 -73.83 4.92
CA ALA A 190 26.48 -73.88 3.51
C ALA A 190 25.98 -72.53 3.03
N ASN A 191 26.42 -72.12 1.84
CA ASN A 191 26.12 -70.83 1.24
C ASN A 191 25.15 -70.98 0.07
N TYR A 192 24.01 -70.29 0.15
CA TYR A 192 22.97 -70.30 -0.88
C TYR A 192 22.78 -68.90 -1.44
N SER A 193 22.75 -68.77 -2.76
CA SER A 193 22.48 -67.49 -3.43
C SER A 193 21.01 -67.11 -3.28
N VAL A 194 20.75 -65.81 -3.09
CA VAL A 194 19.40 -65.23 -3.08
C VAL A 194 19.43 -63.95 -3.91
N THR A 195 18.46 -63.81 -4.81
CA THR A 195 18.26 -62.58 -5.57
C THR A 195 16.87 -62.01 -5.35
N ALA A 196 16.79 -60.67 -5.38
CA ALA A 196 15.52 -59.98 -5.28
C ALA A 196 15.53 -58.68 -6.09
N THR A 197 14.52 -58.50 -6.93
CA THR A 197 14.43 -57.38 -7.87
C THR A 197 13.24 -56.48 -7.54
N ARG A 198 13.41 -55.16 -7.67
CA ARG A 198 12.30 -54.19 -7.62
C ARG A 198 12.59 -53.02 -8.55
N SER A 199 11.53 -52.41 -9.08
CA SER A 199 11.64 -51.19 -9.87
C SER A 199 11.87 -49.96 -8.98
N PHE A 200 12.71 -49.05 -9.46
CA PHE A 200 12.96 -47.74 -8.87
C PHE A 200 12.53 -46.64 -9.84
N THR A 201 11.71 -45.70 -9.35
CA THR A 201 11.27 -44.53 -10.11
C THR A 201 11.81 -43.26 -9.49
N VAL A 202 12.19 -42.29 -10.33
CA VAL A 202 12.66 -40.99 -9.86
C VAL A 202 11.49 -40.02 -9.88
N LYS A 203 11.19 -39.43 -8.72
CA LYS A 203 10.21 -38.36 -8.61
C LYS A 203 10.93 -37.03 -8.81
N ASP A 204 10.44 -36.24 -9.75
CA ASP A 204 10.90 -34.87 -9.94
C ASP A 204 10.71 -34.08 -8.65
N GLU A 205 11.84 -33.71 -8.03
CA GLU A 205 11.84 -32.93 -6.80
C GLU A 205 11.59 -31.45 -7.13
N GLN A 206 10.38 -31.13 -7.60
CA GLN A 206 9.93 -29.73 -7.73
C GLN A 206 9.04 -29.30 -6.56
N GLY A 207 8.61 -30.24 -5.72
CA GLY A 207 7.70 -29.99 -4.60
C GLY A 207 8.41 -29.94 -3.25
N PHE A 208 8.03 -28.97 -2.43
CA PHE A 208 8.39 -28.95 -1.01
C PHE A 208 7.14 -28.58 -0.20
N SER A 209 7.06 -29.10 1.02
CA SER A 209 6.05 -28.68 2.00
C SER A 209 6.69 -27.71 2.99
N ARG A 210 5.90 -26.75 3.49
CA ARG A 210 6.31 -25.80 4.53
C ARG A 210 5.15 -25.57 5.49
N PHE A 211 5.41 -24.96 6.65
CA PHE A 211 4.35 -24.60 7.60
C PHE A 211 3.26 -23.75 6.91
N PRO A 212 1.95 -23.97 7.16
CA PRO A 212 0.88 -23.29 6.44
C PRO A 212 0.92 -21.78 6.63
N VAL A 213 0.79 -21.04 5.53
CA VAL A 213 0.76 -19.57 5.54
C VAL A 213 -0.61 -19.10 5.05
N ILE A 214 -1.41 -18.53 5.96
CA ILE A 214 -2.69 -17.91 5.63
C ILE A 214 -2.42 -16.54 5.01
N ARG A 215 -2.86 -16.35 3.76
CA ARG A 215 -2.76 -15.07 3.03
C ARG A 215 -3.96 -14.17 3.28
N ALA A 216 -5.14 -14.77 3.40
CA ALA A 216 -6.40 -14.08 3.72
C ALA A 216 -7.22 -14.99 4.64
N PRO A 217 -7.88 -14.46 5.69
CA PRO A 217 -7.83 -13.06 6.15
C PRO A 217 -6.49 -12.72 6.81
N ALA A 218 -6.25 -11.45 7.10
CA ALA A 218 -5.13 -11.02 7.93
C ALA A 218 -5.32 -11.49 9.39
N HIS A 219 -4.24 -11.48 10.18
CA HIS A 219 -4.34 -11.88 11.57
C HIS A 219 -5.14 -10.83 12.36
N ASN A 220 -6.28 -11.23 12.95
CA ASN A 220 -7.19 -10.37 13.71
C ASN A 220 -7.85 -9.27 12.87
N GLU A 221 -8.21 -9.59 11.64
CA GLU A 221 -8.95 -8.68 10.75
C GLU A 221 -10.38 -8.46 11.25
N THR A 222 -10.89 -7.23 11.07
CA THR A 222 -12.30 -6.89 11.26
C THR A 222 -12.92 -6.59 9.91
N LYS A 223 -13.98 -7.32 9.55
CA LYS A 223 -14.71 -7.12 8.30
C LYS A 223 -16.03 -6.40 8.55
N GLU A 224 -16.21 -5.28 7.88
CA GLU A 224 -17.45 -4.50 7.93
C GLU A 224 -18.55 -5.19 7.12
N VAL A 225 -19.75 -5.31 7.72
CA VAL A 225 -20.91 -5.97 7.13
C VAL A 225 -22.19 -5.17 7.39
N GLU A 226 -23.13 -5.27 6.45
CA GLU A 226 -24.48 -4.71 6.58
C GLU A 226 -25.43 -5.80 7.08
N ILE A 227 -26.30 -5.45 8.05
CA ILE A 227 -27.30 -6.37 8.60
C ILE A 227 -28.35 -6.64 7.53
N GLY A 228 -28.71 -7.92 7.33
CA GLY A 228 -29.67 -8.37 6.32
C GLY A 228 -29.08 -8.67 4.94
N GLU A 229 -27.81 -8.33 4.68
CA GLU A 229 -27.15 -8.66 3.42
C GLU A 229 -26.36 -9.98 3.50
N ASN A 230 -26.02 -10.55 2.33
CA ASN A 230 -25.18 -11.74 2.25
C ASN A 230 -23.70 -11.35 2.27
N THR A 231 -22.90 -12.02 3.09
CA THR A 231 -21.45 -11.78 3.17
C THR A 231 -20.64 -13.05 2.96
N ASN A 232 -19.48 -12.89 2.30
CA ASN A 232 -18.54 -13.96 2.03
C ASN A 232 -17.20 -13.69 2.72
N LEU A 233 -16.74 -14.65 3.52
CA LEU A 233 -15.42 -14.63 4.17
C LEU A 233 -14.50 -15.62 3.46
N THR A 234 -13.38 -15.14 2.93
CA THR A 234 -12.42 -15.97 2.20
C THR A 234 -11.23 -16.32 3.07
N CYS A 235 -10.96 -17.62 3.20
CA CYS A 235 -9.79 -18.16 3.86
C CYS A 235 -8.90 -18.81 2.80
N SER A 236 -7.71 -18.26 2.58
CA SER A 236 -6.74 -18.74 1.59
C SER A 236 -5.41 -19.00 2.26
N ALA A 237 -4.88 -20.21 2.12
CA ALA A 237 -3.59 -20.60 2.68
C ALA A 237 -2.73 -21.37 1.67
N CYS A 238 -1.42 -21.19 1.78
CA CYS A 238 -0.43 -21.85 0.92
C CYS A 238 0.47 -22.79 1.73
N PHE A 239 0.74 -23.96 1.16
CA PHE A 239 1.37 -25.09 1.87
C PHE A 239 2.77 -25.45 1.33
N GLY A 240 3.23 -24.78 0.27
CA GLY A 240 4.50 -25.07 -0.37
C GLY A 240 4.34 -25.16 -1.88
N LYS A 241 5.18 -25.95 -2.53
CA LYS A 241 5.17 -26.20 -3.98
C LYS A 241 4.91 -27.67 -4.26
N GLY A 242 4.22 -27.99 -5.35
CA GLY A 242 3.92 -29.37 -5.75
C GLY A 242 2.82 -30.05 -4.93
N ALA A 243 2.58 -31.33 -5.23
CA ALA A 243 1.53 -32.12 -4.58
C ALA A 243 1.77 -32.26 -3.08
N GLN A 244 0.77 -31.89 -2.26
CA GLN A 244 0.83 -31.98 -0.82
C GLN A 244 0.08 -33.23 -0.35
N PHE A 245 0.71 -34.03 0.51
CA PHE A 245 0.05 -35.21 1.10
C PHE A 245 -1.16 -34.82 1.97
N LEU A 246 -1.03 -33.73 2.72
CA LEU A 246 -2.10 -33.16 3.54
C LEU A 246 -2.04 -31.63 3.47
N ALA A 247 -3.08 -31.02 2.91
CA ALA A 247 -3.26 -29.58 2.83
C ALA A 247 -4.74 -29.26 2.94
N THR A 248 -5.17 -28.77 4.10
CA THR A 248 -6.59 -28.52 4.38
C THR A 248 -6.77 -27.12 4.93
N VAL A 249 -7.80 -26.45 4.42
CA VAL A 249 -8.26 -25.16 4.92
C VAL A 249 -9.72 -25.31 5.31
N GLN A 250 -10.08 -24.88 6.51
CA GLN A 250 -11.45 -25.01 7.02
C GLN A 250 -11.79 -23.84 7.93
N TRP A 251 -13.08 -23.54 8.02
CA TRP A 251 -13.60 -22.55 8.94
C TRP A 251 -14.06 -23.20 10.25
N GLN A 252 -13.88 -22.48 11.35
CA GLN A 252 -14.31 -22.87 12.68
C GLN A 252 -15.08 -21.70 13.31
N LEU A 253 -16.26 -21.99 13.85
CA LEU A 253 -17.14 -21.02 14.49
C LEU A 253 -17.04 -21.18 16.00
N ASN A 254 -16.53 -20.16 16.71
CA ASN A 254 -16.40 -20.14 18.16
C ASN A 254 -15.76 -21.42 18.78
N GLY A 255 -14.79 -22.02 18.07
CA GLY A 255 -14.14 -23.26 18.51
C GLY A 255 -14.83 -24.57 18.08
N ASN A 256 -15.99 -24.53 17.44
CA ASN A 256 -16.70 -25.70 16.93
C ASN A 256 -16.58 -25.81 15.40
N LYS A 257 -16.57 -27.05 14.90
CA LYS A 257 -16.60 -27.30 13.45
C LYS A 257 -17.99 -26.97 12.92
N ILE A 258 -18.04 -26.42 11.71
CA ILE A 258 -19.30 -25.98 11.07
C ILE A 258 -20.28 -27.15 10.88
N THR A 259 -19.77 -28.39 10.74
CA THR A 259 -20.57 -29.61 10.60
C THR A 259 -21.52 -29.90 11.77
N ASP A 260 -21.26 -29.32 12.95
CA ASP A 260 -22.03 -29.64 14.16
C ASP A 260 -23.20 -28.66 14.42
N PHE A 261 -23.25 -27.52 13.71
CA PHE A 261 -24.20 -26.41 14.01
C PHE A 261 -24.73 -25.67 12.78
N SER A 262 -24.72 -26.27 11.59
CA SER A 262 -25.13 -25.55 10.37
C SER A 262 -26.63 -25.20 10.39
N GLU A 263 -26.98 -23.97 10.81
CA GLU A 263 -28.13 -23.29 10.22
C GLU A 263 -27.90 -23.29 8.70
N PRO A 264 -28.93 -23.57 7.86
CA PRO A 264 -28.78 -23.57 6.40
C PRO A 264 -28.29 -22.24 5.81
N ARG A 265 -28.21 -21.20 6.64
CA ARG A 265 -27.77 -19.84 6.36
C ARG A 265 -26.24 -19.67 6.28
N ILE A 266 -25.47 -20.45 7.06
CA ILE A 266 -23.99 -20.38 7.07
C ILE A 266 -23.44 -21.64 6.41
N GLN A 267 -22.82 -21.48 5.24
CA GLN A 267 -22.32 -22.59 4.43
C GLN A 267 -20.85 -22.41 4.12
N GLN A 268 -20.07 -23.48 4.29
CA GLN A 268 -18.70 -23.52 3.81
C GLN A 268 -18.70 -24.07 2.38
N GLU A 269 -18.24 -23.25 1.44
CA GLU A 269 -17.99 -23.62 0.06
C GLU A 269 -16.48 -23.89 -0.12
N GLU A 270 -16.14 -25.03 -0.70
CA GLU A 270 -14.76 -25.29 -1.13
C GLU A 270 -14.48 -24.46 -2.39
N GLY A 271 -13.45 -23.61 -2.31
CA GLY A 271 -12.99 -22.88 -3.47
C GLY A 271 -12.10 -23.78 -4.33
N GLN A 272 -12.00 -23.46 -5.63
CA GLN A 272 -11.08 -24.15 -6.54
C GLN A 272 -9.64 -24.05 -6.06
N ASN A 273 -8.88 -25.15 -6.18
CA ASN A 273 -7.42 -25.18 -6.05
C ASN A 273 -6.77 -24.16 -7.00
N GLN A 274 -6.57 -22.92 -6.54
CA GLN A 274 -5.91 -21.88 -7.30
C GLN A 274 -4.40 -22.06 -7.15
N SER A 275 -3.79 -22.62 -8.19
CA SER A 275 -2.35 -22.48 -8.39
C SER A 275 -2.08 -21.02 -8.74
N PHE A 276 -1.59 -20.24 -7.77
CA PHE A 276 -1.14 -18.86 -8.05
C PHE A 276 0.11 -18.91 -8.94
N SER A 277 0.30 -17.83 -9.70
CA SER A 277 1.32 -17.56 -10.76
C SER A 277 2.78 -17.98 -10.47
N ASN A 278 3.12 -18.37 -9.23
CA ASN A 278 4.45 -18.83 -8.80
C ASN A 278 4.56 -20.36 -8.59
N GLY A 279 3.53 -21.14 -8.93
CA GLY A 279 3.50 -22.60 -8.76
C GLY A 279 3.34 -23.08 -7.32
N LEU A 280 2.96 -22.20 -6.39
CA LEU A 280 2.66 -22.58 -5.00
C LEU A 280 1.30 -23.30 -4.91
N ALA A 281 1.26 -24.39 -4.14
CA ALA A 281 0.04 -25.12 -3.81
C ALA A 281 -0.73 -24.35 -2.72
N CYS A 282 -1.77 -23.64 -3.14
CA CYS A 282 -2.65 -22.88 -2.26
C CYS A 282 -4.08 -23.41 -2.37
N VAL A 283 -4.77 -23.43 -1.23
CA VAL A 283 -6.17 -23.86 -1.12
C VAL A 283 -6.97 -22.68 -0.59
N ASN A 284 -8.17 -22.48 -1.12
CA ASN A 284 -9.11 -21.47 -0.67
C ASN A 284 -10.44 -22.11 -0.26
N THR A 285 -11.07 -21.52 0.74
CA THR A 285 -12.44 -21.87 1.14
C THR A 285 -13.18 -20.59 1.49
N VAL A 286 -14.45 -20.54 1.12
CA VAL A 286 -15.31 -19.38 1.33
C VAL A 286 -16.40 -19.77 2.32
N LEU A 287 -16.55 -18.98 3.38
CA LEU A 287 -17.68 -19.08 4.29
C LEU A 287 -18.73 -18.06 3.83
N ARG A 288 -19.86 -18.57 3.37
CA ARG A 288 -21.02 -17.77 2.97
C ARG A 288 -21.96 -17.65 4.16
N ILE A 289 -22.29 -16.41 4.52
CA ILE A 289 -23.26 -16.05 5.54
C ILE A 289 -24.40 -15.34 4.81
N ALA A 290 -25.53 -16.00 4.65
CA ALA A 290 -26.73 -15.35 4.14
C ALA A 290 -27.40 -14.53 5.25
N ASP A 291 -28.09 -13.43 4.91
CA ASP A 291 -28.91 -12.64 5.85
C ASP A 291 -28.20 -12.41 7.20
N VAL A 292 -27.17 -11.56 7.20
CA VAL A 292 -26.34 -11.32 8.40
C VAL A 292 -27.18 -10.76 9.54
N LYS A 293 -27.10 -11.40 10.71
CA LYS A 293 -27.84 -11.03 11.92
C LYS A 293 -26.95 -10.38 12.97
N GLU A 294 -27.56 -9.82 14.01
CA GLU A 294 -26.82 -9.16 15.09
C GLU A 294 -26.00 -10.16 15.93
N GLU A 295 -26.51 -11.38 16.14
CA GLU A 295 -25.77 -12.46 16.81
C GLU A 295 -24.49 -12.84 16.07
N ASP A 296 -24.44 -12.69 14.74
CA ASP A 296 -23.28 -13.05 13.92
C ASP A 296 -22.08 -12.13 14.18
N LEU A 297 -22.33 -10.90 14.65
CA LEU A 297 -21.29 -9.92 15.02
C LEU A 297 -20.55 -10.32 16.30
N LEU A 298 -21.20 -11.08 17.18
CA LEU A 298 -20.63 -11.56 18.44
C LEU A 298 -19.78 -12.83 18.26
N LEU A 299 -19.95 -13.52 17.13
CA LEU A 299 -19.25 -14.76 16.84
C LEU A 299 -17.79 -14.53 16.44
N ARG A 300 -16.96 -15.50 16.81
CA ARG A 300 -15.56 -15.57 16.39
C ARG A 300 -15.42 -16.55 15.24
N TYR A 301 -14.94 -16.05 14.10
CA TYR A 301 -14.71 -16.86 12.91
C TYR A 301 -13.21 -17.14 12.79
N ASP A 302 -12.82 -18.41 12.82
CA ASP A 302 -11.43 -18.83 12.75
C ASP A 302 -11.17 -19.54 11.41
N CYS A 303 -10.27 -18.98 10.62
CA CYS A 303 -9.70 -19.59 9.43
C CYS A 303 -8.52 -20.47 9.85
N LEU A 304 -8.64 -21.78 9.62
CA LEU A 304 -7.64 -22.78 9.99
C LEU A 304 -6.96 -23.36 8.75
N ALA A 305 -5.64 -23.39 8.75
CA ALA A 305 -4.84 -24.06 7.72
C ALA A 305 -3.95 -25.13 8.35
N LEU A 306 -4.08 -26.37 7.89
CA LEU A 306 -3.44 -27.57 8.47
C LEU A 306 -2.61 -28.33 7.42
N ASN A 307 -1.42 -28.76 7.83
CA ASN A 307 -0.64 -29.80 7.16
C ASN A 307 0.14 -30.66 8.16
N LEU A 308 1.02 -31.53 7.67
CA LEU A 308 1.89 -32.38 8.51
C LEU A 308 2.88 -31.58 9.39
N HIS A 309 3.17 -30.32 9.06
CA HIS A 309 4.04 -29.46 9.88
C HIS A 309 3.29 -28.78 11.03
N GLY A 310 1.97 -28.62 10.92
CA GLY A 310 1.14 -28.09 12.00
C GLY A 310 -0.08 -27.31 11.53
N LEU A 311 -0.64 -26.54 12.47
CA LEU A 311 -1.89 -25.79 12.32
C LEU A 311 -1.63 -24.29 12.48
N ARG A 312 -2.08 -23.48 11.51
CA ARG A 312 -2.13 -22.02 11.59
C ARG A 312 -3.58 -21.55 11.73
N ARG A 313 -3.82 -20.52 12.55
CA ARG A 313 -5.15 -19.93 12.79
C ARG A 313 -5.10 -18.42 12.61
N HIS A 314 -5.97 -17.87 11.78
CA HIS A 314 -6.28 -16.44 11.73
C HIS A 314 -7.74 -16.23 12.13
N THR A 315 -7.97 -15.28 13.04
CA THR A 315 -9.30 -14.95 13.53
C THR A 315 -9.81 -13.71 12.81
N ILE A 316 -11.08 -13.73 12.42
CA ILE A 316 -11.81 -12.60 11.85
C ILE A 316 -13.04 -12.30 12.70
N ARG A 317 -13.35 -11.02 12.87
CA ARG A 317 -14.55 -10.52 13.54
C ARG A 317 -15.36 -9.68 12.57
N LEU A 318 -16.67 -9.74 12.70
CA LEU A 318 -17.57 -8.89 11.92
C LEU A 318 -17.86 -7.61 12.71
N SER A 319 -17.87 -6.48 12.02
CA SER A 319 -18.27 -5.19 12.58
C SER A 319 -19.42 -4.66 11.76
N ARG A 320 -20.39 -4.01 12.42
CA ARG A 320 -21.43 -3.27 11.70
C ARG A 320 -20.77 -2.17 10.88
N LYS A 321 -21.09 -2.12 9.59
CA LYS A 321 -20.73 -0.99 8.74
C LYS A 321 -21.50 0.23 9.24
N ASN A 322 -20.80 1.19 9.82
CA ASN A 322 -21.44 2.44 10.19
C ASN A 322 -21.80 3.19 8.90
N PRO A 323 -23.05 3.66 8.73
CA PRO A 323 -23.35 4.57 7.64
C PRO A 323 -22.41 5.76 7.83
N ILE A 324 -21.54 6.00 6.84
CA ILE A 324 -20.65 7.16 6.85
C ILE A 324 -21.54 8.37 7.04
N ASP A 325 -21.31 9.02 8.17
CA ASP A 325 -22.11 10.09 8.73
C ASP A 325 -22.23 11.23 7.70
N HIS A 326 -23.36 11.27 6.99
CA HIS A 326 -23.68 12.38 6.08
C HIS A 326 -23.52 13.73 6.79
N GLN A 327 -23.70 13.75 8.12
CA GLN A 327 -23.53 14.93 8.96
C GLN A 327 -22.08 15.45 8.97
N SER A 328 -21.06 14.59 8.93
CA SER A 328 -19.66 15.02 8.84
C SER A 328 -19.35 15.70 7.50
N THR A 329 -19.93 15.23 6.40
CA THR A 329 -19.74 15.83 5.07
C THR A 329 -20.44 17.18 4.97
N TYR A 330 -21.66 17.30 5.51
CA TYR A 330 -22.38 18.59 5.58
C TYR A 330 -21.68 19.61 6.49
N CYS A 331 -21.11 19.18 7.63
CA CYS A 331 -20.33 20.07 8.50
C CYS A 331 -19.09 20.63 7.80
N ILE A 332 -18.33 19.80 7.05
CA ILE A 332 -17.15 20.28 6.31
C ILE A 332 -17.56 21.30 5.23
N ILE A 333 -18.64 21.05 4.50
CA ILE A 333 -19.14 21.98 3.47
C ILE A 333 -19.61 23.29 4.10
N ALA A 334 -20.31 23.24 5.24
CA ALA A 334 -20.77 24.44 5.95
C ALA A 334 -19.61 25.28 6.53
N VAL A 335 -18.56 24.63 7.05
CA VAL A 335 -17.38 25.34 7.56
C VAL A 335 -16.61 26.00 6.41
N CYS A 336 -16.44 25.31 5.29
CA CYS A 336 -15.77 25.87 4.11
C CYS A 336 -16.53 27.06 3.50
N SER A 337 -17.87 27.02 3.45
CA SER A 337 -18.67 28.12 2.90
C SER A 337 -18.62 29.37 3.77
N VAL A 338 -18.66 29.23 5.11
CA VAL A 338 -18.51 30.35 6.05
C VAL A 338 -17.12 30.98 5.94
N LEU A 339 -16.06 30.16 5.84
CA LEU A 339 -14.69 30.65 5.68
C LEU A 339 -14.54 31.48 4.39
N LEU A 340 -15.10 30.99 3.27
CA LEU A 340 -15.08 31.71 2.00
C LEU A 340 -15.84 33.04 2.08
N MET A 341 -16.97 33.09 2.78
CA MET A 341 -17.71 34.35 3.00
C MET A 341 -16.89 35.36 3.81
N LEU A 342 -16.22 34.91 4.88
CA LEU A 342 -15.35 35.78 5.69
C LEU A 342 -14.18 36.36 4.89
N ILE A 343 -13.55 35.54 4.03
CA ILE A 343 -12.47 36.00 3.14
C ILE A 343 -12.99 37.08 2.17
N ASN A 344 -14.16 36.87 1.56
CA ASN A 344 -14.75 37.86 0.65
C ASN A 344 -15.07 39.17 1.37
N VAL A 345 -15.64 39.11 2.58
CA VAL A 345 -15.91 40.30 3.40
C VAL A 345 -14.62 41.05 3.74
N LEU A 346 -13.55 40.33 4.12
CA LEU A 346 -12.25 40.93 4.40
C LEU A 346 -11.67 41.65 3.17
N VAL A 347 -11.76 41.03 1.98
CA VAL A 347 -11.30 41.64 0.73
C VAL A 347 -12.10 42.89 0.40
N ILE A 348 -13.42 42.89 0.62
CA ILE A 348 -14.28 44.06 0.42
C ILE A 348 -13.87 45.20 1.36
N ILE A 349 -13.66 44.91 2.66
CA ILE A 349 -13.21 45.91 3.65
C ILE A 349 -11.84 46.50 3.25
N LEU A 350 -10.89 45.65 2.85
CA LEU A 350 -9.57 46.11 2.41
C LEU A 350 -9.64 46.98 1.14
N LYS A 351 -10.59 46.71 0.24
CA LYS A 351 -10.82 47.53 -0.96
C LYS A 351 -11.49 48.86 -0.66
N THR A 352 -12.52 48.89 0.19
CA THR A 352 -13.24 50.13 0.52
C THR A 352 -12.40 51.09 1.35
N PHE A 353 -11.60 50.58 2.29
CA PHE A 353 -10.76 51.40 3.17
C PHE A 353 -9.30 51.50 2.74
N TRP A 354 -8.97 51.18 1.48
CA TRP A 354 -7.58 51.10 1.02
C TRP A 354 -6.78 52.40 1.20
N ILE A 355 -7.39 53.56 0.93
CA ILE A 355 -6.74 54.88 1.16
C ILE A 355 -6.48 55.11 2.65
N GLU A 356 -7.41 54.74 3.52
CA GLU A 356 -7.26 54.91 4.97
C GLU A 356 -6.22 53.95 5.54
N ALA A 357 -6.27 52.68 5.13
CA ALA A 357 -5.31 51.65 5.53
C ALA A 357 -3.88 52.00 5.08
N THR A 358 -3.71 52.53 3.86
CA THR A 358 -2.38 52.94 3.35
C THR A 358 -1.85 54.19 4.04
N LEU A 359 -2.69 55.20 4.32
CA LEU A 359 -2.30 56.37 5.10
C LEU A 359 -1.96 55.99 6.55
N LEU A 360 -2.75 55.13 7.20
CA LEU A 360 -2.49 54.63 8.54
C LEU A 360 -1.19 53.81 8.59
N TRP A 361 -0.93 52.97 7.59
CA TRP A 361 0.32 52.23 7.49
C TRP A 361 1.52 53.16 7.30
N ARG A 362 1.40 54.25 6.52
CA ARG A 362 2.46 55.26 6.39
C ARG A 362 2.76 55.97 7.72
N ASP A 363 1.73 56.25 8.52
CA ASP A 363 1.89 56.88 9.84
C ASP A 363 2.52 55.92 10.87
N ILE A 364 2.30 54.60 10.74
CA ILE A 364 2.80 53.57 11.69
C ILE A 364 4.18 53.00 11.31
N ALA A 365 4.45 52.76 10.03
CA ALA A 365 5.48 51.80 9.65
C ALA A 365 6.94 52.30 9.56
N LYS A 366 7.25 53.61 9.60
CA LYS A 366 8.67 54.08 9.66
C LYS A 366 8.86 55.46 10.32
N PRO A 367 9.90 55.65 11.17
CA PRO A 367 10.31 56.97 11.63
C PRO A 367 10.99 57.73 10.48
N TYR A 368 10.61 59.01 10.32
CA TYR A 368 11.08 59.99 9.35
C TYR A 368 12.61 59.91 9.09
N LYS A 369 13.03 59.21 8.03
CA LYS A 369 14.40 59.33 7.51
C LYS A 369 14.41 60.52 6.56
N THR A 370 15.26 61.51 6.83
CA THR A 370 15.61 62.56 5.87
C THR A 370 16.10 61.89 4.58
N ARG A 371 15.27 61.98 3.53
CA ARG A 371 15.59 61.46 2.22
C ARG A 371 16.67 62.37 1.62
N ASN A 372 17.91 61.90 1.56
CA ASN A 372 19.06 62.61 0.97
C ASN A 372 18.99 62.61 -0.57
N ASP A 373 17.88 63.09 -1.14
CA ASP A 373 17.67 63.17 -2.59
C ASP A 373 18.01 64.54 -3.18
N GLY A 374 18.60 65.46 -2.39
CA GLY A 374 18.95 66.81 -2.83
C GLY A 374 17.76 67.73 -3.10
N LYS A 375 16.52 67.24 -2.94
CA LYS A 375 15.28 68.00 -3.10
C LYS A 375 14.90 68.69 -1.80
N LEU A 376 14.70 70.00 -1.88
CA LEU A 376 14.42 70.87 -0.72
C LEU A 376 12.93 70.95 -0.40
N TYR A 377 12.07 70.76 -1.41
CA TYR A 377 10.63 70.94 -1.28
C TYR A 377 9.86 69.64 -1.57
N ASP A 378 8.83 69.38 -0.78
CA ASP A 378 7.92 68.25 -0.98
C ASP A 378 6.98 68.50 -2.17
N ALA A 379 6.59 69.75 -2.44
CA ALA A 379 5.88 70.13 -3.65
C ALA A 379 6.12 71.59 -4.08
N TYR A 380 6.12 71.85 -5.39
CA TYR A 380 6.04 73.18 -6.00
C TYR A 380 4.57 73.47 -6.39
N VAL A 381 4.06 74.67 -6.10
CA VAL A 381 2.65 75.03 -6.36
C VAL A 381 2.55 75.98 -7.54
N ILE A 382 1.83 75.56 -8.57
CA ILE A 382 1.59 76.28 -9.83
C ILE A 382 0.13 76.69 -9.86
N TYR A 383 -0.12 77.99 -9.92
CA TYR A 383 -1.45 78.56 -9.89
C TYR A 383 -1.54 79.81 -10.77
N PRO A 384 -2.69 80.06 -11.42
CA PRO A 384 -2.86 81.23 -12.28
C PRO A 384 -2.86 82.50 -11.43
N ARG A 385 -2.10 83.50 -11.87
CA ARG A 385 -1.97 84.81 -11.22
C ARG A 385 -2.61 85.85 -12.11
N ASN A 386 -3.83 86.25 -11.80
CA ASN A 386 -4.56 87.25 -12.58
C ASN A 386 -4.55 88.59 -11.85
N TYR A 387 -3.81 89.57 -12.38
CA TYR A 387 -3.74 90.92 -11.79
C TYR A 387 -4.88 91.84 -12.26
N THR A 388 -5.65 91.43 -13.27
CA THR A 388 -6.67 92.28 -13.90
C THR A 388 -7.96 91.50 -14.17
N SER A 389 -9.02 91.89 -13.45
CA SER A 389 -10.46 91.55 -13.62
C SER A 389 -11.05 90.48 -12.68
N SER A 390 -12.13 90.89 -11.99
CA SER A 390 -12.96 90.21 -10.99
C SER A 390 -12.33 89.99 -9.59
N THR A 391 -12.77 90.80 -8.64
CA THR A 391 -12.35 90.82 -7.22
C THR A 391 -12.72 89.56 -6.41
N ASP A 392 -13.59 88.69 -6.93
CA ASP A 392 -14.12 87.54 -6.18
C ASP A 392 -13.44 86.20 -6.56
N GLY A 393 -13.03 86.00 -7.83
CA GLY A 393 -12.38 84.75 -8.29
C GLY A 393 -10.89 84.68 -7.97
N ALA A 394 -10.15 85.75 -8.28
CA ALA A 394 -8.70 85.83 -8.02
C ALA A 394 -8.36 85.78 -6.53
N SER A 395 -9.19 86.41 -5.68
CA SER A 395 -9.01 86.43 -4.22
C SER A 395 -9.23 85.05 -3.58
N ARG A 396 -10.07 84.19 -4.16
CA ARG A 396 -10.32 82.82 -3.65
C ARG A 396 -9.16 81.88 -3.92
N VAL A 397 -8.58 81.94 -5.11
CA VAL A 397 -7.42 81.12 -5.49
C VAL A 397 -6.21 81.53 -4.65
N GLU A 398 -5.92 82.82 -4.57
CA GLU A 398 -4.81 83.32 -3.74
C GLU A 398 -5.00 82.99 -2.26
N TYR A 399 -6.21 83.14 -1.72
CA TYR A 399 -6.51 82.74 -0.34
C TYR A 399 -6.31 81.23 -0.14
N PHE A 400 -6.72 80.39 -1.09
CA PHE A 400 -6.49 78.95 -1.02
C PHE A 400 -4.99 78.60 -1.03
N VAL A 401 -4.22 79.18 -1.95
CA VAL A 401 -2.78 78.90 -2.12
C VAL A 401 -1.96 79.42 -0.95
N HIS A 402 -2.20 80.63 -0.48
CA HIS A 402 -1.36 81.27 0.52
C HIS A 402 -1.81 81.02 1.97
N GLN A 403 -3.09 80.70 2.21
CA GLN A 403 -3.61 80.48 3.56
C GLN A 403 -4.00 79.02 3.82
N ILE A 404 -4.85 78.43 2.97
CA ILE A 404 -5.41 77.09 3.24
C ILE A 404 -4.37 75.99 3.02
N LEU A 405 -3.66 76.05 1.89
CA LEU A 405 -2.70 75.02 1.51
C LEU A 405 -1.53 74.89 2.52
N PRO A 406 -0.91 76.00 2.98
CA PRO A 406 0.13 75.95 4.02
C PRO A 406 -0.42 75.54 5.40
N ASP A 407 -1.62 76.02 5.79
CA ASP A 407 -2.25 75.65 7.06
C ASP A 407 -2.49 74.14 7.18
N VAL A 408 -2.81 73.47 6.07
CA VAL A 408 -3.06 72.03 6.09
C VAL A 408 -1.80 71.23 5.81
N LEU A 409 -1.08 71.50 4.72
CA LEU A 409 0.05 70.67 4.31
C LEU A 409 1.32 70.94 5.12
N GLU A 410 1.66 72.20 5.40
CA GLU A 410 2.88 72.52 6.15
C GLU A 410 2.64 72.38 7.66
N ASN A 411 1.64 73.08 8.21
CA ASN A 411 1.41 73.12 9.65
C ASN A 411 0.88 71.80 10.23
N LYS A 412 -0.08 71.15 9.55
CA LYS A 412 -0.75 69.94 10.06
C LYS A 412 -0.18 68.64 9.51
N CYS A 413 0.41 68.62 8.31
CA CYS A 413 0.99 67.41 7.73
C CYS A 413 2.53 67.37 7.71
N GLY A 414 3.21 68.48 7.99
CA GLY A 414 4.68 68.53 8.03
C GLY A 414 5.36 68.49 6.66
N TYR A 415 4.66 68.90 5.60
CA TYR A 415 5.24 69.10 4.27
C TYR A 415 5.97 70.43 4.16
N THR A 416 6.79 70.56 3.12
CA THR A 416 7.47 71.80 2.73
C THR A 416 7.04 72.18 1.32
N LEU A 417 6.31 73.29 1.16
CA LEU A 417 5.86 73.77 -0.14
C LEU A 417 6.76 74.89 -0.63
N CYS A 418 6.99 74.95 -1.95
CA CYS A 418 7.56 76.11 -2.62
C CYS A 418 6.44 76.84 -3.36
N ILE A 419 6.15 78.06 -2.93
CA ILE A 419 5.13 78.92 -3.51
C ILE A 419 5.83 80.13 -4.13
N TYR A 420 5.54 80.38 -5.40
CA TYR A 420 6.04 81.55 -6.13
C TYR A 420 5.73 82.85 -5.39
N GLY A 421 6.70 83.78 -5.34
CA GLY A 421 6.59 85.07 -4.65
C GLY A 421 6.76 85.01 -3.12
N ARG A 422 6.59 83.85 -2.48
CA ARG A 422 6.85 83.66 -1.03
C ARG A 422 8.25 83.13 -0.75
N ASP A 423 8.65 82.10 -1.49
CA ASP A 423 9.86 81.31 -1.20
C ASP A 423 11.04 81.64 -2.14
N MET A 424 10.91 82.68 -2.99
CA MET A 424 11.96 83.17 -3.89
C MET A 424 12.74 84.32 -3.26
N LEU A 425 14.05 84.38 -3.51
CA LEU A 425 14.91 85.45 -2.98
C LEU A 425 14.77 86.73 -3.83
N PRO A 426 14.61 87.91 -3.21
CA PRO A 426 14.52 89.16 -3.97
C PRO A 426 15.86 89.46 -4.68
N GLY A 427 15.81 89.70 -5.99
CA GLY A 427 16.97 90.01 -6.84
C GLY A 427 17.55 88.85 -7.64
N GLU A 428 16.99 87.63 -7.52
CA GLU A 428 17.33 86.48 -8.37
C GLU A 428 16.62 86.57 -9.73
N ASP A 429 17.24 86.01 -10.79
CA ASP A 429 16.60 85.91 -12.10
C ASP A 429 15.38 84.97 -12.01
N VAL A 430 14.19 85.51 -12.31
CA VAL A 430 12.90 84.82 -12.13
C VAL A 430 12.84 83.51 -12.92
N VAL A 431 13.37 83.50 -14.14
CA VAL A 431 13.38 82.32 -15.03
C VAL A 431 14.23 81.20 -14.43
N THR A 432 15.46 81.52 -14.03
CA THR A 432 16.37 80.56 -13.40
C THR A 432 15.86 80.10 -12.02
N ALA A 433 15.25 81.00 -11.24
CA ALA A 433 14.69 80.69 -9.93
C ALA A 433 13.50 79.70 -10.03
N VAL A 434 12.61 79.90 -11.01
CA VAL A 434 11.50 78.98 -11.28
C VAL A 434 12.03 77.59 -11.65
N GLU A 435 12.91 77.50 -12.63
CA GLU A 435 13.42 76.20 -13.11
C GLU A 435 14.14 75.43 -11.99
N THR A 436 14.98 76.11 -11.21
CA THR A 436 15.73 75.48 -10.11
C THR A 436 14.80 75.02 -8.98
N ASN A 437 13.77 75.80 -8.63
CA ASN A 437 12.80 75.43 -7.58
C ASN A 437 11.87 74.28 -8.01
N ILE A 438 11.48 74.22 -9.29
CA ILE A 438 10.73 73.09 -9.86
C ILE A 438 11.56 71.81 -9.78
N ARG A 439 12.86 71.85 -10.12
CA ARG A 439 13.78 70.70 -10.03
C ARG A 439 14.03 70.27 -8.57
N LYS A 440 14.10 71.22 -7.65
CA LYS A 440 14.25 70.98 -6.19
C LYS A 440 12.99 70.43 -5.52
N SER A 441 11.88 70.27 -6.25
CA SER A 441 10.59 69.81 -5.72
C SER A 441 10.28 68.36 -6.09
N ARG A 442 9.64 67.61 -5.18
CA ARG A 442 9.29 66.17 -5.38
C ARG A 442 7.94 65.93 -6.08
N ARG A 443 7.05 66.91 -6.02
CA ARG A 443 5.73 66.94 -6.65
C ARG A 443 5.47 68.32 -7.23
N HIS A 444 4.60 68.38 -8.22
CA HIS A 444 4.13 69.64 -8.80
C HIS A 444 2.61 69.69 -8.65
N ILE A 445 2.10 70.65 -7.89
CA ILE A 445 0.66 70.84 -7.65
C ILE A 445 0.17 71.90 -8.63
N PHE A 446 -0.72 71.54 -9.54
CA PHE A 446 -1.37 72.47 -10.45
C PHE A 446 -2.76 72.79 -9.94
N ILE A 447 -3.08 74.07 -9.89
CA ILE A 447 -4.39 74.57 -9.49
C ILE A 447 -5.10 75.05 -10.76
N LEU A 448 -6.14 74.31 -11.12
CA LEU A 448 -6.94 74.52 -12.32
C LEU A 448 -8.17 75.36 -11.99
N THR A 449 -8.37 76.43 -12.76
CA THR A 449 -9.50 77.37 -12.63
C THR A 449 -10.12 77.62 -14.01
N PRO A 450 -11.43 77.92 -14.11
CA PRO A 450 -12.11 78.13 -15.38
C PRO A 450 -11.61 79.35 -16.17
N GLN A 451 -11.04 80.36 -15.49
CA GLN A 451 -10.57 81.59 -16.11
C GLN A 451 -9.04 81.60 -16.21
N ILE A 452 -8.49 81.00 -17.27
CA ILE A 452 -7.03 81.04 -17.53
C ILE A 452 -6.77 82.15 -18.55
N THR A 453 -6.52 83.37 -18.07
CA THR A 453 -5.91 84.41 -18.89
C THR A 453 -4.39 84.26 -18.85
N HIS A 454 -3.76 84.11 -20.01
CA HIS A 454 -2.32 83.89 -20.17
C HIS A 454 -1.52 85.07 -19.63
N SER A 455 -0.90 84.92 -18.46
CA SER A 455 0.33 85.66 -18.16
C SER A 455 1.52 84.86 -18.70
N GLU A 456 2.47 85.54 -19.35
CA GLU A 456 3.66 84.89 -19.93
C GLU A 456 4.47 84.14 -18.86
N GLU A 457 4.54 84.69 -17.64
CA GLU A 457 5.19 84.06 -16.48
C GLU A 457 4.53 82.74 -16.07
N PHE A 458 3.19 82.68 -16.06
CA PHE A 458 2.46 81.47 -15.69
C PHE A 458 2.58 80.36 -16.75
N ALA A 459 2.55 80.74 -18.04
CA ALA A 459 2.71 79.81 -19.14
C ALA A 459 4.10 79.13 -19.11
N TYR A 460 5.15 79.91 -18.82
CA TYR A 460 6.51 79.39 -18.67
C TYR A 460 6.64 78.41 -17.48
N GLU A 461 6.13 78.76 -16.30
CA GLU A 461 6.12 77.87 -15.12
C GLU A 461 5.43 76.53 -15.40
N GLN A 462 4.27 76.60 -16.07
CA GLN A 462 3.49 75.44 -16.44
C GLN A 462 4.25 74.52 -17.40
N GLU A 463 4.87 75.07 -18.44
CA GLU A 463 5.61 74.29 -19.43
C GLU A 463 6.85 73.60 -18.82
N VAL A 464 7.62 74.31 -18.01
CA VAL A 464 8.82 73.74 -17.34
C VAL A 464 8.44 72.60 -16.39
N ALA A 465 7.39 72.80 -15.59
CA ALA A 465 6.92 71.77 -14.67
C ALA A 465 6.37 70.55 -15.41
N LEU A 466 5.63 70.77 -16.50
CA LEU A 466 5.05 69.71 -17.32
C LEU A 466 6.14 68.92 -18.06
N HIS A 467 7.15 69.58 -18.59
CA HIS A 467 8.34 68.96 -19.17
C HIS A 467 9.09 68.11 -18.13
N SER A 468 9.30 68.64 -16.92
CA SER A 468 9.96 67.89 -15.84
C SER A 468 9.15 66.65 -15.40
N ALA A 469 7.83 66.74 -15.42
CA ALA A 469 6.97 65.64 -15.01
C ALA A 469 6.77 64.56 -16.10
N LEU A 470 6.54 64.95 -17.35
CA LEU A 470 6.21 64.03 -18.44
C LEU A 470 7.43 63.46 -19.15
N ILE A 471 8.47 64.27 -19.36
CA ILE A 471 9.64 63.87 -20.16
C ILE A 471 10.75 63.37 -19.25
N GLN A 472 11.06 64.11 -18.17
CA GLN A 472 12.13 63.71 -17.24
C GLN A 472 11.65 62.68 -16.21
N ASN A 473 10.34 62.56 -15.97
CA ASN A 473 9.73 61.67 -14.96
C ASN A 473 10.29 61.85 -13.53
N ASP A 474 10.83 63.04 -13.24
CA ASP A 474 11.54 63.34 -11.99
C ASP A 474 10.58 63.64 -10.82
N SER A 475 9.33 64.00 -11.14
CA SER A 475 8.30 64.40 -10.18
C SER A 475 6.90 64.04 -10.72
N LYS A 476 5.99 63.65 -9.82
CA LYS A 476 4.58 63.41 -10.18
C LYS A 476 3.76 64.67 -10.02
N VAL A 477 2.77 64.82 -10.91
CA VAL A 477 1.83 65.93 -10.92
C VAL A 477 0.65 65.66 -9.99
N ILE A 478 0.11 66.68 -9.34
CA ILE A 478 -1.14 66.65 -8.57
C ILE A 478 -2.04 67.74 -9.14
N LEU A 479 -3.18 67.36 -9.71
CA LEU A 479 -4.12 68.29 -10.32
C LEU A 479 -5.26 68.59 -9.34
N ILE A 480 -5.43 69.86 -8.98
CA ILE A 480 -6.50 70.34 -8.09
C ILE A 480 -7.42 71.26 -8.89
N GLU A 481 -8.68 70.90 -9.01
CA GLU A 481 -9.71 71.67 -9.70
C GLU A 481 -10.50 72.49 -8.67
N MET A 482 -10.42 73.83 -8.74
CA MET A 482 -11.00 74.73 -7.72
C MET A 482 -12.49 75.00 -7.91
N GLU A 483 -12.99 74.94 -9.15
CA GLU A 483 -14.38 75.14 -9.54
C GLU A 483 -14.72 74.14 -10.67
N ALA A 484 -15.97 73.67 -10.75
CA ALA A 484 -16.37 72.72 -11.78
C ALA A 484 -16.32 73.40 -13.16
N LEU A 485 -15.45 72.91 -14.04
CA LEU A 485 -15.41 73.36 -15.43
C LEU A 485 -16.74 73.00 -16.11
N SER A 486 -17.46 74.00 -16.62
CA SER A 486 -18.66 73.75 -17.44
C SER A 486 -18.23 73.21 -18.81
N GLU A 487 -19.08 72.44 -19.50
CA GLU A 487 -18.76 71.93 -20.86
C GLU A 487 -18.41 73.06 -21.86
N LEU A 488 -18.91 74.27 -21.61
CA LEU A 488 -18.59 75.48 -22.37
C LEU A 488 -17.20 76.06 -22.06
N ASP A 489 -16.65 75.80 -20.86
CA ASP A 489 -15.28 76.20 -20.45
C ASP A 489 -14.21 75.24 -21.01
N MET A 490 -14.57 73.98 -21.32
CA MET A 490 -13.68 73.04 -22.01
C MET A 490 -13.36 73.46 -23.45
N LEU A 491 -14.24 74.25 -24.09
CA LEU A 491 -14.00 74.87 -25.39
C LEU A 491 -13.03 76.06 -25.30
N GLN A 492 -12.95 76.75 -24.16
CA GLN A 492 -11.92 77.77 -23.90
C GLN A 492 -10.58 77.16 -23.42
N ALA A 493 -10.61 75.91 -22.92
CA ALA A 493 -9.42 75.09 -22.67
C ALA A 493 -8.73 74.57 -23.95
N GLU A 494 -9.17 75.00 -25.14
CA GLU A 494 -8.42 74.84 -26.40
C GLU A 494 -7.05 75.56 -26.37
N ALA A 495 -6.87 76.53 -25.47
CA ALA A 495 -5.58 77.17 -25.23
C ALA A 495 -4.67 76.41 -24.23
N LEU A 496 -5.12 75.28 -23.69
CA LEU A 496 -4.37 74.48 -22.72
C LEU A 496 -3.48 73.45 -23.44
N GLN A 497 -2.16 73.53 -23.19
CA GLN A 497 -1.13 72.65 -23.79
C GLN A 497 -1.55 71.17 -23.75
N ASP A 498 -1.55 70.46 -24.88
CA ASP A 498 -2.06 69.08 -25.06
C ASP A 498 -1.56 68.08 -24.00
N SER A 499 -0.34 68.31 -23.52
CA SER A 499 0.32 67.56 -22.47
C SER A 499 -0.43 67.56 -21.13
N LEU A 500 -1.07 68.68 -20.77
CA LEU A 500 -1.86 68.79 -19.54
C LEU A 500 -3.24 68.13 -19.69
N ARG A 501 -3.84 68.19 -20.88
CA ARG A 501 -5.09 67.47 -21.20
C ARG A 501 -4.91 65.96 -21.07
N HIS A 502 -3.84 65.44 -21.65
CA HIS A 502 -3.47 64.03 -21.51
C HIS A 502 -3.30 63.62 -20.04
N LEU A 503 -2.69 64.47 -19.20
CA LEU A 503 -2.59 64.21 -17.76
C LEU A 503 -3.93 64.22 -17.04
N MET A 504 -4.85 65.12 -17.41
CA MET A 504 -6.20 65.17 -16.85
C MET A 504 -6.98 63.89 -17.16
N GLU A 505 -6.86 63.36 -18.39
CA GLU A 505 -7.52 62.11 -18.81
C GLU A 505 -6.93 60.87 -18.13
N VAL A 506 -5.60 60.79 -17.99
CA VAL A 506 -4.92 59.59 -17.49
C VAL A 506 -4.90 59.51 -15.96
N GLN A 507 -4.67 60.63 -15.27
CA GLN A 507 -4.47 60.65 -13.82
C GLN A 507 -5.73 61.06 -13.04
N GLY A 508 -6.64 61.80 -13.68
CA GLY A 508 -7.82 62.40 -13.05
C GLY A 508 -7.51 63.62 -12.18
N THR A 509 -8.52 64.45 -11.92
CA THR A 509 -8.42 65.68 -11.12
C THR A 509 -8.98 65.49 -9.71
N ILE A 510 -8.40 66.19 -8.73
CA ILE A 510 -8.94 66.28 -7.37
C ILE A 510 -9.82 67.52 -7.28
N LYS A 511 -11.13 67.33 -7.13
CA LYS A 511 -12.11 68.42 -7.09
C LYS A 511 -12.20 69.05 -5.70
N TRP A 512 -11.93 70.34 -5.61
CA TRP A 512 -12.25 71.18 -4.45
C TRP A 512 -13.71 71.62 -4.56
N ARG A 513 -14.57 71.09 -3.69
CA ARG A 513 -16.02 71.35 -3.73
C ARG A 513 -16.40 72.33 -2.61
N GLU A 514 -17.28 73.28 -2.89
CA GLU A 514 -17.67 74.34 -1.94
C GLU A 514 -18.64 73.90 -0.82
N ASP A 515 -19.10 72.64 -0.81
CA ASP A 515 -20.13 72.12 0.11
C ASP A 515 -19.89 72.53 1.59
N HIS A 516 -20.81 73.35 2.11
CA HIS A 516 -20.76 74.09 3.38
C HIS A 516 -20.77 73.24 4.68
N VAL A 517 -20.59 71.92 4.62
CA VAL A 517 -21.01 71.02 5.71
C VAL A 517 -19.86 70.32 6.45
N ALA A 518 -18.60 70.48 6.02
CA ALA A 518 -17.45 69.95 6.75
C ALA A 518 -16.32 70.97 6.85
N ASN A 519 -15.81 71.17 8.06
CA ASN A 519 -14.71 72.08 8.41
C ASN A 519 -13.58 72.00 7.34
N LYS A 520 -13.47 73.00 6.45
CA LYS A 520 -12.62 72.99 5.23
C LYS A 520 -11.14 72.66 5.50
N ARG A 521 -10.71 72.86 6.76
CA ARG A 521 -9.34 72.62 7.25
C ARG A 521 -9.15 71.26 7.95
N SER A 522 -10.14 70.36 7.91
CA SER A 522 -10.07 69.03 8.53
C SER A 522 -9.30 68.04 7.66
N LEU A 523 -8.27 67.42 8.24
CA LEU A 523 -7.44 66.40 7.59
C LEU A 523 -8.23 65.14 7.16
N ASN A 524 -9.40 64.91 7.79
CA ASN A 524 -10.21 63.73 7.55
C ASN A 524 -11.15 63.87 6.35
N SER A 525 -11.17 65.03 5.68
CA SER A 525 -11.99 65.23 4.48
C SER A 525 -11.52 64.32 3.34
N LYS A 526 -12.46 63.91 2.47
CA LYS A 526 -12.15 63.11 1.28
C LYS A 526 -11.08 63.80 0.43
N PHE A 527 -11.19 65.12 0.24
CA PHE A 527 -10.23 65.94 -0.50
C PHE A 527 -8.81 65.80 0.05
N TRP A 528 -8.59 66.10 1.34
CA TRP A 528 -7.24 66.09 1.92
C TRP A 528 -6.65 64.68 2.02
N LYS A 529 -7.48 63.64 2.19
CA LYS A 529 -7.03 62.23 2.10
C LYS A 529 -6.49 61.89 0.70
N HIS A 530 -7.15 62.35 -0.37
CA HIS A 530 -6.69 62.12 -1.75
C HIS A 530 -5.42 62.92 -2.06
N VAL A 531 -5.33 64.17 -1.61
CA VAL A 531 -4.10 64.98 -1.75
C VAL A 531 -2.93 64.33 -1.01
N ARG A 532 -3.11 63.93 0.26
CA ARG A 532 -2.07 63.25 1.06
C ARG A 532 -1.62 61.92 0.46
N TYR A 533 -2.53 61.19 -0.18
CA TYR A 533 -2.21 59.93 -0.86
C TYR A 533 -1.22 60.15 -2.02
N GLN A 534 -1.41 61.23 -2.80
CA GLN A 534 -0.54 61.59 -3.94
C GLN A 534 0.76 62.31 -3.52
N MET A 535 0.76 63.00 -2.39
CA MET A 535 1.94 63.61 -1.78
C MET A 535 3.02 62.57 -1.41
N PRO A 536 4.29 62.99 -1.33
CA PRO A 536 5.36 62.12 -0.84
C PRO A 536 5.16 61.82 0.65
N VAL A 537 6.00 60.97 1.24
CA VAL A 537 6.03 60.84 2.70
C VAL A 537 6.60 62.14 3.28
N PRO A 538 5.93 62.80 4.26
CA PRO A 538 6.37 64.09 4.78
C PRO A 538 7.76 63.98 5.42
N SER A 539 8.52 65.05 5.28
CA SER A 539 9.90 65.15 5.79
C SER A 539 9.96 65.52 7.27
N LYS A 540 8.90 66.13 7.83
CA LYS A 540 8.80 66.58 9.22
C LYS A 540 7.62 65.94 9.94
N MET A 541 7.70 65.84 11.27
CA MET A 541 6.56 65.40 12.08
C MET A 541 5.41 66.41 12.00
N PRO A 542 4.16 65.95 11.81
CA PRO A 542 2.96 66.74 12.07
C PRO A 542 3.00 67.35 13.48
N ARG A 543 2.76 68.66 13.61
CA ARG A 543 2.55 69.28 14.92
C ARG A 543 1.22 68.77 15.49
N LYS A 544 1.25 67.87 16.48
CA LYS A 544 0.04 67.43 17.18
C LYS A 544 -0.56 68.62 17.95
N ALA A 545 -1.80 68.98 17.65
CA ALA A 545 -2.63 69.75 18.57
C ALA A 545 -2.93 68.87 19.80
N SER A 546 -2.58 69.34 21.00
CA SER A 546 -2.84 68.65 22.25
C SER A 546 -4.33 68.66 22.58
N SER A 547 -5.01 67.52 22.49
CA SER A 547 -6.33 67.30 23.08
C SER A 547 -6.34 65.97 23.83
N LEU A 548 -5.97 66.02 25.11
CA LEU A 548 -6.17 64.96 26.09
C LEU A 548 -7.32 65.41 26.99
N THR A 549 -8.50 64.83 26.82
CA THR A 549 -9.52 64.84 27.88
C THR A 549 -10.24 63.51 27.93
N SER A 550 -10.10 62.91 29.11
CA SER A 550 -10.67 61.71 29.70
C SER A 550 -12.11 61.34 29.31
N LEU A 551 -12.37 60.04 29.11
CA LEU A 551 -13.66 59.42 29.41
C LEU A 551 -13.44 57.97 29.85
N ALA A 552 -13.35 57.79 31.18
CA ALA A 552 -13.56 56.52 31.86
C ALA A 552 -14.56 56.78 32.99
N ALA A 553 -15.85 56.56 32.73
CA ALA A 553 -16.88 56.32 33.74
C ALA A 553 -18.17 55.82 33.06
N GLN A 554 -18.83 54.88 33.74
CA GLN A 554 -20.19 54.35 33.54
C GLN A 554 -20.42 53.30 32.45
N LYS A 555 -20.58 52.04 32.91
CA LYS A 555 -21.93 51.44 33.00
C LYS A 555 -21.95 50.24 33.97
N GLN A 556 -22.75 50.40 35.03
CA GLN A 556 -23.61 49.34 35.55
C GLN A 556 -24.69 49.04 34.51
#